data_AF-A0A7S4FXF4-F1
#
_entry.id   AF-A0A7S4FXF4-F1
#
_cell.length_a   1.000
_cell.length_b   1.000
_cell.length_c   1.000
_cell.angle_alpha   90.00
_cell.angle_beta   90.00
_cell.angle_gamma   90.00
#
_symmetry.space_group_name_H-M   'P 1'
#
loop_
_entity.id
_entity.type
_entity.pdbx_description
1 polymer ?
#
loop_
_entity_poly.entity_id
_entity_poly.type
_entity_poly.pdbx_seq_one_letter_code
_entity_poly.pdbx_strand_id
1 'polypeptide(L)'
;RRDMLQWTGKAVAPYLQLESLRDLMDVRGLKERINAALRGLGMSGTELAREIDANRDQALSPEEIVRYLATMTGMPSEEQLARLKGPLMLVADESMDGRISYEEFIQFLT
;
A
#
# COMPACT_ATOMS: atom_id res chain seq x y z
N ARG A 1 25.76 -3.34 29.26
CA ARG A 1 25.87 -3.03 27.82
C ARG A 1 24.81 -3.86 27.12
N ARG A 2 23.66 -3.25 26.80
CA ARG A 2 22.68 -3.83 25.90
C ARG A 2 23.03 -3.25 24.55
N ASP A 3 23.60 -4.06 23.69
CA ASP A 3 23.89 -3.66 22.33
C ASP A 3 22.53 -3.39 21.67
N MET A 4 22.23 -2.10 21.54
CA MET A 4 21.21 -1.62 20.63
C MET A 4 21.58 -2.18 19.27
N LEU A 5 20.78 -3.13 18.80
CA LEU A 5 20.75 -3.55 17.41
C LEU A 5 20.55 -2.30 16.55
N GLN A 6 21.65 -1.67 16.16
CA GLN A 6 21.65 -0.68 15.08
C GLN A 6 21.40 -1.46 13.81
N TRP A 7 20.11 -1.64 13.49
CA TRP A 7 19.68 -1.95 12.13
C TRP A 7 20.03 -0.74 11.28
N THR A 8 21.23 -0.78 10.70
CA THR A 8 21.74 0.26 9.82
C THR A 8 21.06 0.11 8.46
N GLY A 9 20.04 0.90 8.21
CA GLY A 9 19.49 1.14 6.87
C GLY A 9 18.00 0.84 6.74
N LYS A 10 17.23 1.89 6.46
CA LYS A 10 15.77 1.94 6.20
C LYS A 10 14.88 2.02 7.44
N ALA A 11 13.96 2.96 7.38
CA ALA A 11 13.03 3.24 8.47
C ALA A 11 12.03 2.10 8.58
N VAL A 12 12.01 1.40 9.71
CA VAL A 12 10.99 0.39 10.03
C VAL A 12 9.64 1.04 10.38
N ALA A 13 9.63 2.37 10.53
CA ALA A 13 8.50 3.19 10.94
C ALA A 13 7.17 2.90 10.22
N PRO A 14 7.10 2.73 8.87
CA PRO A 14 5.86 2.34 8.22
C PRO A 14 5.36 0.96 8.70
N TYR A 15 6.22 -0.04 8.83
CA TYR A 15 5.79 -1.41 9.20
C TYR A 15 5.40 -1.58 10.68
N LEU A 16 5.79 -0.65 11.55
CA LEU A 16 5.50 -0.71 12.99
C LEU A 16 4.10 -0.19 13.37
N GLN A 17 3.28 0.21 12.39
CA GLN A 17 1.95 0.80 12.63
C GLN A 17 0.81 -0.22 12.63
N LEU A 18 1.10 -1.49 12.89
CA LEU A 18 0.05 -2.50 13.08
C LEU A 18 -0.48 -2.40 14.53
N GLU A 19 -1.67 -1.84 14.70
CA GLU A 19 -2.31 -1.70 16.01
C GLU A 19 -3.06 -2.98 16.41
N SER A 20 -3.65 -3.68 15.43
CA SER A 20 -4.38 -4.92 15.69
C SER A 20 -4.59 -5.81 14.45
N LEU A 21 -5.09 -7.02 14.67
CA LEU A 21 -5.55 -7.92 13.59
C LEU A 21 -6.62 -7.25 12.70
N ARG A 22 -7.37 -6.28 13.24
CA ARG A 22 -8.39 -5.55 12.48
C ARG A 22 -7.79 -4.83 11.27
N ASP A 23 -6.58 -4.31 11.42
CA ASP A 23 -5.91 -3.55 10.35
C ASP A 23 -5.63 -4.44 9.14
N LEU A 24 -5.22 -5.71 9.36
CA LEU A 24 -5.04 -6.69 8.29
C LEU A 24 -6.37 -7.03 7.60
N MET A 25 -7.47 -7.10 8.36
CA MET A 25 -8.81 -7.29 7.78
C MET A 25 -9.23 -6.07 6.95
N ASP A 26 -8.89 -4.87 7.38
CA ASP A 26 -9.21 -3.64 6.64
C ASP A 26 -8.34 -3.52 5.37
N VAL A 27 -7.06 -3.94 5.40
CA VAL A 27 -6.22 -4.08 4.19
C VAL A 27 -6.80 -5.11 3.22
N ARG A 28 -7.28 -6.25 3.72
CA ARG A 28 -7.99 -7.23 2.89
C ARG A 28 -9.26 -6.63 2.26
N GLY A 29 -10.05 -5.90 3.04
CA GLY A 29 -11.23 -5.19 2.52
C GLY A 29 -10.87 -4.13 1.48
N LEU A 30 -9.73 -3.45 1.65
CA LEU A 30 -9.21 -2.51 0.68
C LEU A 30 -8.82 -3.21 -0.63
N LYS A 31 -8.10 -4.34 -0.57
CA LYS A 31 -7.80 -5.18 -1.75
C LYS A 31 -9.08 -5.55 -2.53
N GLU A 32 -10.13 -5.98 -1.82
CA GLU A 32 -11.40 -6.36 -2.44
C GLU A 32 -12.08 -5.17 -3.16
N ARG A 33 -12.00 -3.96 -2.59
CA ARG A 33 -12.51 -2.72 -3.21
C ARG A 33 -11.70 -2.32 -4.44
N ILE A 34 -10.37 -2.42 -4.39
CA ILE A 34 -9.50 -2.11 -5.54
C ILE A 34 -9.83 -3.06 -6.68
N ASN A 35 -9.93 -4.36 -6.41
CA ASN A 35 -10.31 -5.35 -7.41
C ASN A 35 -11.72 -5.13 -7.98
N ALA A 36 -12.68 -4.67 -7.16
CA ALA A 36 -14.00 -4.31 -7.65
C ALA A 36 -13.96 -3.08 -8.58
N ALA A 37 -13.18 -2.05 -8.22
CA ALA A 37 -13.01 -0.86 -9.04
C ALA A 37 -12.32 -1.18 -10.38
N LEU A 38 -11.26 -1.99 -10.36
CA LEU A 38 -10.57 -2.46 -11.57
C LEU A 38 -11.53 -3.15 -12.54
N ARG A 39 -12.37 -4.08 -12.03
CA ARG A 39 -13.40 -4.74 -12.83
C ARG A 39 -14.42 -3.76 -13.41
N GLY A 40 -14.85 -2.78 -12.61
CA GLY A 40 -15.81 -1.76 -13.05
C GLY A 40 -15.25 -0.83 -14.13
N LEU A 41 -13.95 -0.53 -14.08
CA LEU A 41 -13.25 0.32 -15.04
C LEU A 41 -12.71 -0.44 -16.25
N GLY A 42 -12.72 -1.78 -16.23
CA GLY A 42 -12.05 -2.60 -17.25
C GLY A 42 -10.54 -2.42 -17.27
N MET A 43 -9.95 -2.06 -16.12
CA MET A 43 -8.54 -1.71 -15.96
C MET A 43 -7.75 -2.89 -15.38
N SER A 44 -6.50 -3.05 -15.81
CA SER A 44 -5.54 -3.99 -15.25
C SER A 44 -4.81 -3.41 -14.04
N GLY A 45 -4.22 -4.28 -13.20
CA GLY A 45 -3.39 -3.85 -12.06
C GLY A 45 -2.20 -2.97 -12.49
N THR A 46 -1.59 -3.27 -13.64
CA THR A 46 -0.47 -2.49 -14.19
C THR A 46 -0.89 -1.09 -14.63
N GLU A 47 -2.06 -0.95 -15.25
CA GLU A 47 -2.60 0.37 -15.62
C GLU A 47 -2.90 1.20 -14.38
N LEU A 48 -3.50 0.60 -13.35
CA LEU A 48 -3.75 1.29 -12.09
C LEU A 48 -2.45 1.71 -11.39
N ALA A 49 -1.43 0.86 -11.36
CA ALA A 49 -0.13 1.21 -10.77
C ALA A 49 0.46 2.46 -11.45
N ARG A 50 0.36 2.56 -12.78
CA ARG A 50 0.83 3.74 -13.53
C ARG A 50 0.04 5.01 -13.23
N GLU A 51 -1.26 4.88 -12.98
CA GLU A 51 -2.11 6.02 -12.61
C GLU A 51 -1.82 6.51 -11.19
N ILE A 52 -1.45 5.59 -10.28
CA ILE A 52 -1.05 5.91 -8.90
C ILE A 52 0.34 6.57 -8.86
N ASP A 53 1.28 6.09 -9.68
CA ASP A 53 2.68 6.54 -9.76
C ASP A 53 2.81 7.98 -10.29
N ALA A 54 2.56 8.94 -9.40
CA ALA A 54 2.49 10.35 -9.73
C ALA A 54 3.87 10.93 -10.09
N ASN A 55 4.93 10.47 -9.42
CA ASN A 55 6.28 10.97 -9.66
C ASN A 55 7.01 10.21 -10.80
N ARG A 56 6.43 9.10 -11.30
CA ARG A 56 6.91 8.25 -12.38
C ARG A 56 8.24 7.58 -12.08
N ASP A 57 8.45 7.19 -10.83
CA ASP A 57 9.65 6.49 -10.40
C ASP A 57 9.55 4.96 -10.48
N GLN A 58 8.45 4.44 -11.03
CA GLN A 58 8.15 3.01 -11.24
C GLN A 58 7.98 2.22 -9.93
N ALA A 59 7.77 2.92 -8.83
CA ALA A 59 7.39 2.35 -7.55
C ALA A 59 6.29 3.19 -6.91
N LEU A 60 5.50 2.57 -6.05
CA LEU A 60 4.38 3.22 -5.39
C LEU A 60 4.75 3.50 -3.95
N SER A 61 4.76 4.79 -3.58
CA SER A 61 4.82 5.18 -2.18
C SER A 61 3.45 5.02 -1.50
N PRO A 62 3.39 4.84 -0.17
CA PRO A 62 2.13 4.83 0.57
C PRO A 62 1.30 6.11 0.35
N GLU A 63 1.96 7.26 0.23
CA GLU A 63 1.33 8.55 -0.02
C GLU A 63 0.64 8.61 -1.38
N GLU A 64 1.28 8.08 -2.44
CA GLU A 64 0.69 8.02 -3.77
C GLU A 64 -0.54 7.11 -3.80
N ILE A 65 -0.44 5.93 -3.19
CA ILE A 65 -1.56 4.99 -3.10
C ILE A 65 -2.74 5.63 -2.36
N VAL A 66 -2.50 6.19 -1.18
CA VAL A 66 -3.55 6.80 -0.35
C VAL A 66 -4.23 7.97 -1.09
N ARG A 67 -3.46 8.88 -1.67
CA ARG A 67 -4.00 10.03 -2.40
C ARG A 67 -4.82 9.60 -3.60
N TYR A 68 -4.30 8.70 -4.43
CA TYR A 68 -5.01 8.25 -5.62
C TYR A 68 -6.30 7.52 -5.26
N LEU A 69 -6.23 6.52 -4.38
CA LEU A 69 -7.41 5.72 -4.00
C LEU A 69 -8.51 6.60 -3.39
N ALA A 70 -8.17 7.63 -2.61
CA ALA A 70 -9.14 8.55 -2.04
C ALA A 70 -9.94 9.35 -3.09
N THR A 71 -9.44 9.46 -4.33
CA THR A 71 -10.16 10.10 -5.45
C THR A 71 -11.15 9.17 -6.14
N MET A 72 -11.03 7.86 -5.94
CA MET A 72 -11.87 6.87 -6.60
C MET A 72 -13.23 6.76 -5.90
N THR A 73 -14.29 6.65 -6.70
CA THR A 73 -15.64 6.48 -6.17
C THR A 73 -15.78 5.15 -5.44
N GLY A 74 -16.31 5.16 -4.21
CA GLY A 74 -16.52 3.96 -3.40
C GLY A 74 -15.31 3.54 -2.54
N MET A 75 -14.22 4.29 -2.60
CA MET A 75 -13.07 4.12 -1.71
C MET A 75 -13.25 4.88 -0.37
N PRO A 76 -12.55 4.47 0.70
CA PRO A 76 -12.50 5.23 1.95
C PRO A 76 -11.86 6.61 1.74
N SER A 77 -12.07 7.51 2.70
CA SER A 77 -11.43 8.84 2.66
C SER A 77 -9.91 8.75 2.83
N GLU A 78 -9.21 9.82 2.44
CA GLU A 78 -7.75 9.91 2.60
C GLU A 78 -7.32 9.70 4.08
N GLU A 79 -8.07 10.24 5.05
CA GLU A 79 -7.78 10.04 6.47
C GLU A 79 -7.91 8.57 6.90
N GLN A 80 -8.94 7.87 6.40
CA GLN A 80 -9.15 6.45 6.70
C GLN A 80 -8.04 5.60 6.08
N LEU A 81 -7.65 5.90 4.83
CA LEU A 81 -6.58 5.22 4.12
C LEU A 81 -5.20 5.51 4.73
N ALA A 82 -4.98 6.71 5.26
CA ALA A 82 -3.71 7.09 5.89
C ALA A 82 -3.35 6.19 7.08
N ARG A 83 -4.35 5.71 7.82
CA ARG A 83 -4.16 4.76 8.94
C ARG A 83 -3.74 3.36 8.47
N LEU A 84 -4.01 3.02 7.21
CA LEU A 84 -3.67 1.72 6.63
C LEU A 84 -2.31 1.69 5.94
N LYS A 85 -1.56 2.80 5.89
CA LYS A 85 -0.25 2.86 5.20
C LYS A 85 0.71 1.79 5.69
N GLY A 86 0.87 1.66 7.01
CA GLY A 86 1.77 0.67 7.58
C GLY A 86 1.35 -0.78 7.36
N PRO A 87 0.10 -1.13 7.72
CA PRO A 87 -0.47 -2.44 7.42
C PRO A 87 -0.43 -2.80 5.93
N LEU A 88 -0.67 -1.84 5.03
CA LEU A 88 -0.54 -2.03 3.58
C LEU A 88 0.89 -2.36 3.18
N MET A 89 1.87 -1.57 3.63
CA MET A 89 3.28 -1.83 3.38
C MET A 89 3.72 -3.19 3.89
N LEU A 90 3.26 -3.59 5.08
CA LEU A 90 3.58 -4.89 5.65
C LEU A 90 3.09 -6.06 4.79
N VAL A 91 1.99 -5.88 4.04
CA VAL A 91 1.38 -6.93 3.23
C VAL A 91 1.85 -6.88 1.78
N ALA A 92 2.13 -5.70 1.24
CA ALA A 92 2.41 -5.51 -0.18
C ALA A 92 3.90 -5.35 -0.52
N ASP A 93 4.74 -4.81 0.37
CA ASP A 93 6.19 -4.65 0.14
C ASP A 93 6.93 -5.91 0.58
N GLU A 94 6.99 -6.90 -0.32
CA GLU A 94 7.62 -8.20 -0.07
C GLU A 94 9.15 -8.09 0.07
N SER A 95 9.77 -7.20 -0.72
CA SER A 95 11.21 -6.97 -0.70
C SER A 95 11.67 -6.13 0.50
N MET A 96 10.73 -5.56 1.25
CA MET A 96 10.94 -4.67 2.40
C MET A 96 11.84 -3.49 2.07
N ASP A 97 11.65 -2.93 0.86
CA ASP A 97 12.52 -1.89 0.35
C ASP A 97 12.05 -0.47 0.70
N GLY A 98 10.82 -0.35 1.24
CA GLY A 98 10.16 0.89 1.63
C GLY A 98 9.20 1.45 0.58
N ARG A 99 9.06 0.77 -0.56
CA ARG A 99 8.17 1.12 -1.66
C ARG A 99 7.49 -0.16 -2.17
N ILE A 100 6.46 0.00 -3.00
CA ILE A 100 5.78 -1.13 -3.62
C ILE A 100 6.05 -1.05 -5.12
N SER A 101 6.89 -1.95 -5.64
CA SER A 101 7.09 -2.10 -7.08
C SER A 101 5.77 -2.47 -7.78
N TYR A 102 5.69 -2.26 -9.10
CA TYR A 102 4.48 -2.65 -9.84
C TYR A 102 4.20 -4.15 -9.74
N GLU A 103 5.23 -4.98 -9.67
CA GLU A 103 5.09 -6.43 -9.53
C GLU A 103 4.49 -6.79 -8.17
N GLU A 104 5.03 -6.25 -7.08
CA GLU A 104 4.49 -6.40 -5.72
C GLU A 104 3.04 -5.93 -5.63
N PHE A 105 2.71 -4.80 -6.28
CA PHE A 105 1.32 -4.31 -6.32
C PHE A 105 0.38 -5.28 -7.05
N ILE A 106 0.80 -5.86 -8.17
CA ILE A 106 -0.01 -6.82 -8.93
C ILE A 106 -0.17 -8.14 -8.15
N GLN A 107 0.90 -8.61 -7.52
CA GLN A 107 0.87 -9.79 -6.65
C GLN A 107 -0.08 -9.56 -5.47
N PHE A 108 -0.02 -8.39 -4.83
CA PHE A 108 -0.97 -8.00 -3.79
C PHE A 108 -2.43 -8.07 -4.25
N LEU A 109 -2.73 -7.73 -5.52
CA LEU A 109 -4.09 -7.75 -6.06
C LEU A 109 -4.59 -9.14 -6.48
N THR A 110 -3.71 -10.12 -6.68
CA THR A 110 -4.04 -11.50 -7.12
C THR A 110 -4.57 -12.35 -5.96
#